data_AF-A0A482VIF1-F1
#
_entry.id   AF-A0A482VIF1-F1
#
_cell.length_a   1.000
_cell.length_b   1.000
_cell.length_c   1.000
_cell.angle_alpha   90.00
_cell.angle_beta   90.00
_cell.angle_gamma   90.00
#
_symmetry.space_group_name_H-M   'P 1'
#
loop_
_entity.id
_entity.type
_entity.pdbx_description
1 polymer ?
#
loop_
_entity_poly.entity_id
_entity_poly.type
_entity_poly.pdbx_seq_one_letter_code
_entity_poly.pdbx_strand_id
1 'polypeptide(L)'
;ISRNTAILWPSRSCDLTPYDFFLWPYIKNSIYTTPVDNLENLRHRITNKIEELNNTLNILKNVINSFKRRVLKCFQEGGGHFQHLL
;
A
#
# COMPACT_ATOMS: atom_id res chain seq x y z
N ILE A 1 -6.46 -12.78 -1.94
CA ILE A 1 -7.56 -12.83 -0.94
C ILE A 1 -7.02 -13.56 0.27
N SER A 2 -6.68 -12.83 1.34
CA SER A 2 -6.24 -13.48 2.58
C SER A 2 -7.46 -14.07 3.28
N ARG A 3 -7.54 -15.40 3.35
CA ARG A 3 -8.65 -16.12 3.99
C ARG A 3 -8.38 -16.44 5.47
N ASN A 4 -7.24 -16.00 6.01
CA ASN A 4 -6.71 -16.40 7.31
C ASN A 4 -6.32 -15.19 8.20
N THR A 5 -7.11 -14.12 8.19
CA THR A 5 -6.93 -12.98 9.10
C THR A 5 -8.09 -12.91 10.10
N ALA A 6 -7.83 -12.42 11.31
CA ALA A 6 -8.85 -12.24 12.36
C ALA A 6 -10.01 -11.31 11.94
N ILE A 7 -9.80 -10.52 10.89
CA ILE A 7 -10.78 -9.64 10.27
C ILE A 7 -11.21 -10.27 8.94
N LEU A 8 -12.52 -10.46 8.76
CA LEU A 8 -13.11 -10.81 7.47
C LEU A 8 -13.01 -9.61 6.54
N TRP A 9 -12.05 -9.66 5.60
CA TRP A 9 -11.93 -8.65 4.57
C TRP A 9 -12.86 -8.98 3.39
N PRO A 10 -13.60 -7.99 2.84
CA PRO A 10 -14.40 -8.21 1.64
C PRO A 10 -13.54 -8.72 0.46
N SER A 11 -14.17 -9.42 -0.48
CA SER A 11 -13.49 -9.81 -1.72
C SER A 11 -13.00 -8.56 -2.47
N ARG A 12 -11.75 -8.57 -2.96
CA ARG A 12 -11.09 -7.45 -3.67
C ARG A 12 -10.76 -6.21 -2.82
N SER A 13 -10.50 -6.35 -1.53
CA SER A 13 -10.05 -5.27 -0.64
C SER A 13 -8.61 -4.76 -0.84
N CYS A 14 -7.97 -4.97 -1.99
CA CYS A 14 -6.65 -4.37 -2.27
C CYS A 14 -6.69 -2.83 -2.20
N ASP A 15 -7.86 -2.23 -2.39
CA ASP A 15 -8.07 -0.79 -2.21
C ASP A 15 -8.19 -0.32 -0.76
N LEU A 16 -8.27 -1.25 0.20
CA LEU A 16 -8.36 -0.96 1.62
C LEU A 16 -7.07 -1.27 2.37
N THR A 17 -6.15 -2.04 1.81
CA THR A 17 -4.89 -2.40 2.45
C THR A 17 -3.79 -1.39 2.06
N PRO A 18 -3.23 -0.61 3.01
CA PRO A 18 -2.13 0.32 2.72
C PRO A 18 -0.91 -0.31 2.06
N TYR A 19 -0.70 -1.60 2.31
CA TYR A 19 0.32 -2.38 1.65
C TYR A 19 0.12 -2.45 0.12
N ASP A 20 -1.12 -2.71 -0.31
CA ASP A 20 -1.44 -2.94 -1.72
C ASP A 20 -1.63 -1.62 -2.49
N PHE A 21 -2.38 -0.66 -1.93
CA PHE A 21 -2.65 0.60 -2.66
C PHE A 21 -1.48 1.60 -2.62
N PHE A 22 -0.54 1.44 -1.68
CA PHE A 22 0.56 2.40 -1.49
C PHE A 22 1.93 1.75 -1.40
N LEU A 23 2.20 0.88 -0.41
CA LEU A 23 3.57 0.45 -0.12
C LEU A 23 4.21 -0.31 -1.29
N TRP A 24 3.50 -1.29 -1.83
CA TRP A 24 4.00 -2.10 -2.94
C TRP A 24 4.25 -1.27 -4.22
N PRO A 25 3.29 -0.44 -4.69
CA PRO A 25 3.55 0.50 -5.78
C PRO A 25 4.72 1.46 -5.50
N TYR A 26 4.81 2.00 -4.28
CA TYR A 26 5.85 2.97 -3.90
C TYR A 26 7.25 2.35 -3.97
N ILE A 27 7.42 1.18 -3.34
CA ILE A 27 8.70 0.46 -3.33
C ILE A 27 9.06 0.01 -4.75
N LYS A 28 8.11 -0.58 -5.49
CA LYS A 28 8.34 -1.06 -6.86
C LYS A 28 8.78 0.09 -7.77
N ASN A 29 8.04 1.19 -7.78
CA ASN A 29 8.36 2.34 -8.62
C ASN A 29 9.73 2.93 -8.28
N SER A 30 10.15 2.89 -7.00
CA SER A 30 11.46 3.38 -6.60
C SER A 30 12.61 2.45 -7.02
N ILE A 31 12.46 1.14 -6.80
CA ILE A 31 13.55 0.17 -6.97
C ILE A 31 13.87 -0.07 -8.45
N TYR A 32 12.82 -0.13 -9.28
CA TYR A 32 12.94 -0.44 -10.70
C TYR A 32 13.15 0.81 -11.58
N THR A 33 13.43 1.97 -10.98
CA THR A 33 13.92 3.15 -11.72
C THR A 33 15.26 2.87 -12.41
N THR A 34 16.07 2.00 -11.82
CA THR A 34 17.34 1.53 -12.37
C THR A 34 17.34 0.01 -12.41
N PRO A 35 18.03 -0.61 -13.40
CA PRO A 35 18.21 -2.05 -13.43
C PRO A 35 18.74 -2.59 -12.10
N VAL A 36 18.28 -3.79 -11.75
CA VAL A 36 18.70 -4.51 -10.55
C VAL A 36 19.49 -5.72 -11.00
N ASP A 37 20.80 -5.70 -10.76
CA ASP A 37 21.71 -6.68 -11.35
C ASP A 37 21.83 -7.98 -10.54
N ASN A 38 21.48 -7.96 -9.25
CA ASN A 38 21.51 -9.13 -8.39
C ASN A 38 20.58 -9.01 -7.17
N LEU A 39 20.38 -10.13 -6.49
CA LEU A 39 19.45 -10.26 -5.36
C LEU A 39 19.90 -9.48 -4.11
N GLU A 40 21.20 -9.35 -3.85
CA GLU A 40 21.70 -8.58 -2.71
C GLU A 40 21.45 -7.09 -2.88
N ASN A 41 21.70 -6.55 -4.09
CA ASN A 41 21.37 -5.17 -4.44
C ASN A 41 19.85 -4.94 -4.31
N LEU A 42 19.01 -5.88 -4.74
CA LEU A 42 17.56 -5.80 -4.55
C LEU A 42 17.20 -5.70 -3.06
N ARG A 43 17.73 -6.59 -2.21
CA ARG A 43 17.47 -6.60 -0.76
C ARG A 43 17.90 -5.29 -0.12
N HIS A 44 19.10 -4.81 -0.46
CA HIS A 44 19.62 -3.54 0.06
C HIS A 44 18.73 -2.35 -0.33
N ARG A 45 18.30 -2.27 -1.60
CA ARG A 45 17.39 -1.21 -2.05
C ARG A 45 16.03 -1.26 -1.35
N ILE A 46 15.46 -2.46 -1.12
CA ILE A 46 14.21 -2.62 -0.35
C ILE A 46 14.40 -2.08 1.08
N THR A 47 15.44 -2.54 1.78
CA THR A 47 15.70 -2.13 3.17
C THR A 47 15.90 -0.63 3.29
N ASN A 48 16.75 -0.04 2.44
CA ASN A 48 17.00 1.41 2.45
C ASN A 48 15.72 2.20 2.20
N LYS A 49 14.87 1.75 1.28
CA LYS A 49 13.63 2.47 0.95
C LYS A 49 12.59 2.40 2.08
N ILE A 50 12.53 1.27 2.79
CA ILE A 50 11.69 1.13 3.99
C ILE A 50 12.19 2.05 5.11
N GLU A 51 13.51 2.13 5.31
CA GLU A 51 14.11 3.00 6.31
C GLU A 51 13.85 4.49 6.01
N GLU A 52 14.02 4.91 4.76
CA GLU A 52 13.67 6.27 4.29
C GLU A 52 12.19 6.59 4.55
N LEU A 53 11.31 5.63 4.28
CA LEU A 53 9.87 5.79 4.49
C LEU A 53 9.51 5.92 5.98
N ASN A 54 10.15 5.14 6.85
CA ASN A 54 9.99 5.27 8.30
C ASN A 54 10.42 6.65 8.82
N ASN A 55 11.43 7.24 8.20
CA ASN A 55 11.90 8.59 8.52
C ASN A 55 11.02 9.71 7.91
N THR A 56 10.07 9.38 7.03
CA THR A 56 9.21 10.37 6.36
C THR A 56 7.79 10.38 6.92
N LEU A 57 7.64 10.97 8.12
CA LEU A 57 6.38 11.01 8.87
C LEU A 57 5.19 11.61 8.08
N ASN A 58 5.44 12.55 7.17
CA ASN A 58 4.37 13.17 6.39
C ASN A 58 3.72 12.18 5.40
N ILE A 59 4.51 11.29 4.78
CA ILE A 59 4.01 10.27 3.88
C ILE A 59 3.13 9.29 4.65
N LEU A 60 3.59 8.82 5.81
CA LEU A 60 2.81 7.91 6.66
C LEU A 60 1.46 8.52 7.10
N LYS A 61 1.45 9.81 7.48
CA LYS A 61 0.20 10.52 7.79
C LYS A 61 -0.75 10.56 6.60
N ASN A 62 -0.25 10.82 5.40
CA ASN A 62 -1.06 10.84 4.18
C ASN A 62 -1.64 9.45 3.84
N VAL A 63 -0.88 8.38 4.08
CA VAL A 63 -1.35 7.00 3.90
C VAL A 63 -2.48 6.67 4.86
N ILE A 64 -2.36 7.06 6.14
CA ILE A 64 -3.42 6.87 7.14
C ILE A 64 -4.68 7.66 6.76
N ASN A 65 -4.54 8.90 6.33
CA ASN A 65 -5.68 9.71 5.88
C ASN A 65 -6.34 9.12 4.63
N SER A 66 -5.55 8.62 3.68
CA SER A 66 -6.06 7.93 2.49
C SER A 66 -6.79 6.64 2.85
N PHE A 67 -6.28 5.87 3.79
CA PHE A 67 -6.95 4.68 4.32
C PHE A 67 -8.32 5.02 4.92
N LYS A 68 -8.39 6.05 5.78
CA LYS A 68 -9.67 6.54 6.34
C LYS A 68 -10.66 6.92 5.23
N ARG A 69 -10.21 7.67 4.22
CA ARG A 69 -11.05 8.07 3.08
C ARG A 69 -11.59 6.85 2.32
N ARG A 70 -10.73 5.87 2.04
CA ARG A 70 -11.08 4.63 1.33
C ARG A 70 -12.07 3.77 2.12
N VAL A 71 -11.90 3.64 3.43
CA VAL A 71 -12.85 2.93 4.31
C VAL A 71 -14.22 3.61 4.33
N LEU A 72 -14.25 4.94 4.52
CA LEU A 72 -15.49 5.70 4.49
C LEU A 72 -16.21 5.57 3.15
N LYS A 73 -15.46 5.63 2.06
CA LYS A 73 -16.03 5.49 0.72
C LYS A 73 -16.57 4.08 0.48
N CYS A 74 -15.85 3.04 0.88
CA CYS A 74 -16.32 1.66 0.84
C CYS A 74 -17.63 1.48 1.64
N PHE A 75 -17.75 2.13 2.80
CA PHE A 75 -18.97 2.10 3.60
C PHE A 75 -20.14 2.79 2.90
N GLN A 76 -19.93 3.97 2.31
CA GLN A 76 -20.95 4.70 1.55
C GLN A 76 -21.47 3.91 0.35
N GLU A 77 -20.60 3.15 -0.32
CA GLU A 77 -20.97 2.31 -1.47
C GLU A 77 -21.50 0.92 -1.04
N GLY A 78 -21.78 0.69 0.24
CA GLY A 78 -22.31 -0.58 0.74
C GLY A 78 -21.38 -1.78 0.53
N GLY A 79 -20.06 -1.54 0.48
CA GLY A 79 -19.05 -2.57 0.16
C GLY A 79 -18.78 -2.74 -1.34
N GLY A 80 -19.37 -1.91 -2.20
CA GLY A 80 -19.14 -1.89 -3.65
C GLY A 80 -17.79 -1.32 -4.09
N HIS A 81 -17.58 -1.25 -5.41
CA HIS A 81 -16.39 -0.65 -6.01
C HIS A 81 -16.43 0.87 -5.90
N PHE A 82 -15.37 1.48 -5.36
CA PHE A 82 -15.32 2.90 -5.07
C PHE A 82 -14.13 3.63 -5.71
N GLN A 83 -13.29 2.94 -6.49
CA GLN A 83 -12.06 3.49 -7.06
C GLN A 83 -12.29 4.70 -7.96
N HIS A 84 -13.43 4.74 -8.67
CA HIS A 84 -13.84 5.86 -9.52
C HIS A 84 -14.23 7.13 -8.74
N LEU A 85 -14.24 7.06 -7.41
CA LEU A 85 -14.69 8.12 -6.50
C LEU A 85 -13.58 8.59 -5.55
N LEU A 86 -12.33 8.15 -5.75
CA LEU A 86 -11.19 8.36 -4.84
C LEU A 86 -10.25 9.51 -5.18
#